data_AF-A0A521U2J7-F1
#
_entry.id   AF-A0A521U2J7-F1
#
_cell.length_a   1.000
_cell.length_b   1.000
_cell.length_c   1.000
_cell.angle_alpha   90.00
_cell.angle_beta   90.00
_cell.angle_gamma   90.00
#
_symmetry.space_group_name_H-M   'P 1'
#
loop_
_entity.id
_entity.type
_entity.pdbx_description
1 polymer ?
#
loop_
_entity_poly.entity_id
_entity_poly.type
_entity_poly.pdbx_seq_one_letter_code
_entity_poly.pdbx_strand_id
1 'polypeptide(L)' 'MGRQGRIVIPAEIRRELAIEPGDKLIALNDDGELHLLTHAQLVKRLQDLFAHIPKGVSLADELISERREEARHEDDV' A
#
# COMPACT_ATOMS: atom_id res chain seq x y z
N MET A 1 12.68 -2.02 23.23
CA MET A 1 11.48 -2.81 22.89
C MET A 1 10.91 -3.41 24.16
N GLY A 2 9.63 -3.19 24.47
CA GLY A 2 8.99 -3.84 25.62
C GLY A 2 8.82 -5.36 25.40
N ARG A 3 8.64 -6.14 26.48
CA ARG A 3 8.51 -7.62 26.45
C ARG A 3 7.38 -8.18 25.55
N GLN A 4 6.50 -7.33 25.03
CA GLN A 4 5.33 -7.70 24.22
C GLN A 4 5.32 -7.02 22.84
N GLY A 5 6.47 -6.57 22.33
CA GLY A 5 6.53 -5.90 21.02
C GLY A 5 5.86 -4.51 21.00
N ARG A 6 5.65 -3.90 22.17
CA ARG A 6 5.12 -2.54 22.27
C ARG A 6 6.19 -1.53 21.89
N ILE A 7 5.83 -0.62 20.99
CA ILE A 7 6.62 0.55 20.61
C ILE A 7 5.92 1.77 21.19
N VAL A 8 6.69 2.66 21.83
CA VAL A 8 6.19 3.93 22.35
C VAL A 8 6.43 4.98 21.27
N ILE A 9 5.36 5.59 20.78
CA ILE A 9 5.45 6.73 19.86
C ILE A 9 5.52 8.00 20.72
N PRO A 10 6.60 8.81 20.64
CA PRO A 10 6.71 10.08 21.34
C PRO A 10 5.53 11.03 21.09
N ALA A 11 5.19 11.85 22.07
CA ALA A 11 4.01 12.73 22.01
C ALA A 11 4.09 13.79 20.89
N GLU A 12 5.29 14.16 20.46
CA GLU A 12 5.51 15.08 19.33
C GLU A 12 5.08 14.43 18.02
N ILE A 13 5.59 13.23 17.74
CA ILE A 13 5.22 12.45 16.55
C ILE A 13 3.71 12.16 16.52
N ARG A 14 3.10 11.84 17.68
CA ARG A 14 1.64 11.63 17.72
C ARG A 14 0.84 12.87 17.29
N ARG A 15 1.29 14.06 17.69
CA ARG A 15 0.64 15.33 17.32
C ARG A 15 0.83 15.66 15.85
N GLU A 16 2.03 15.46 15.31
CA GLU A 16 2.32 15.67 13.89
C GLU A 16 1.53 14.72 12.99
N LEU A 17 1.38 13.47 13.42
CA LEU A 17 0.59 12.47 12.70
C LEU A 17 -0.92 12.58 12.96
N ALA A 18 -1.35 13.48 13.85
CA ALA A 18 -2.74 13.65 14.28
C ALA A 18 -3.41 12.32 14.70
N ILE A 19 -2.67 11.46 15.42
CA ILE A 19 -3.15 10.16 15.86
C ILE A 19 -3.68 10.21 17.30
N GLU A 20 -4.89 9.70 17.50
CA GLU A 20 -5.59 9.64 18.77
C GLU A 20 -5.65 8.21 19.33
N PRO A 21 -5.78 8.04 20.66
CA PRO A 21 -6.00 6.72 21.24
C PRO A 21 -7.25 6.05 20.66
N GLY A 22 -7.07 4.85 20.09
CA GLY A 22 -8.14 4.11 19.42
C GLY A 22 -8.06 4.14 17.89
N ASP A 23 -7.22 5.01 17.33
CA ASP A 23 -6.98 5.03 15.89
C ASP A 23 -6.33 3.74 15.40
N LYS A 24 -6.78 3.31 14.21
CA LYS A 24 -6.24 2.15 13.52
C LYS A 24 -5.11 2.59 12.59
N LEU A 25 -3.91 2.11 12.88
CA LEU A 25 -2.73 2.29 12.04
C LEU A 25 -2.40 0.99 11.33
N ILE A 26 -1.88 1.14 10.12
CA ILE A 26 -1.35 0.08 9.28
C ILE A 26 0.16 0.15 9.38
N ALA A 27 0.78 -0.98 9.74
CA ALA A 27 2.22 -1.13 9.79
C ALA A 27 2.68 -1.87 8.53
N LEU A 28 3.55 -1.23 7.75
CA LEU A 28 4.19 -1.83 6.59
C LEU A 28 5.69 -1.97 6.85
N ASN A 29 6.25 -3.09 6.41
CA ASN A 29 7.69 -3.27 6.33
C ASN A 29 8.10 -3.04 4.87
N ASP A 30 8.89 -2.02 4.63
CA ASP A 30 9.34 -1.59 3.30
C ASP A 30 10.88 -1.53 3.35
N ASP A 31 11.56 -2.50 2.74
CA ASP A 31 13.03 -2.63 2.71
C ASP A 31 13.75 -2.46 4.06
N GLY A 32 13.13 -2.94 5.14
CA GLY A 32 13.68 -2.87 6.51
C GLY A 32 13.28 -1.60 7.27
N GLU A 33 12.46 -0.75 6.67
CA GLU A 33 11.82 0.39 7.33
C GLU A 33 10.40 0.05 7.79
N LEU A 34 10.07 0.44 9.03
CA LEU A 34 8.70 0.32 9.54
C LEU A 34 7.93 1.61 9.26
N HIS A 35 6.97 1.54 8.34
CA HIS A 35 6.08 2.64 7.99
C HIS A 35 4.76 2.48 8.75
N LEU A 36 4.36 3.50 9.52
CA LEU A 36 3.07 3.56 10.19
C LEU A 36 2.19 4.58 9.48
N LEU A 37 1.07 4.10 8.93
CA LEU A 37 0.16 4.91 8.13
C LEU A 37 -1.27 4.79 8.65
N THR A 38 -2.06 5.86 8.55
CA THR A 38 -3.51 5.74 8.62
C THR A 38 -4.04 5.11 7.33
N HIS A 39 -5.27 4.57 7.37
CA HIS A 39 -5.92 4.06 6.16
C HIS A 39 -6.01 5.11 5.05
N ALA A 40 -6.33 6.36 5.40
CA ALA A 40 -6.41 7.45 4.43
C ALA A 40 -5.05 7.76 3.78
N GLN A 41 -3.97 7.74 4.56
CA GLN A 41 -2.60 7.93 4.05
C GLN A 41 -2.21 6.79 3.11
N LEU A 42 -2.54 5.54 3.46
CA LEU A 42 -2.25 4.39 2.59
C LEU A 42 -2.99 4.50 1.26
N VAL A 43 -4.29 4.79 1.27
CA VAL A 43 -5.07 4.97 0.04
C VAL A 43 -4.49 6.09 -0.82
N LYS A 44 -4.14 7.23 -0.22
CA LYS A 44 -3.51 8.34 -0.93
C LYS A 44 -2.17 7.93 -1.54
N ARG A 45 -1.30 7.25 -0.79
CA ARG A 45 -0.01 6.74 -1.29
C ARG A 45 -0.19 5.84 -2.51
N LEU A 46 -1.19 4.94 -2.48
CA LEU A 46 -1.51 4.09 -3.63
C LEU A 46 -2.03 4.89 -4.82
N GLN A 47 -2.94 5.85 -4.59
CA GLN A 47 -3.45 6.73 -5.65
C GLN A 47 -2.32 7.53 -6.31
N ASP A 48 -1.40 8.08 -5.50
CA ASP A 48 -0.26 8.86 -5.98
C ASP A 48 0.71 7.99 -6.81
N LEU A 49 0.93 6.73 -6.41
CA LEU A 49 1.75 5.79 -7.17
C LEU A 49 1.22 5.58 -8.60
N PHE A 50 -0.10 5.50 -8.75
CA PHE A 50 -0.78 5.28 -10.03
C PHE A 50 -1.19 6.58 -10.73
N ALA A 51 -0.88 7.76 -10.19
CA ALA A 51 -1.33 9.05 -10.73
C ALA A 51 -0.76 9.37 -12.13
N HIS A 52 0.32 8.70 -12.53
CA HIS A 52 0.94 8.85 -13.85
C HIS A 52 0.16 8.13 -14.96
N ILE A 53 -0.82 7.30 -14.63
CA ILE A 53 -1.59 6.53 -15.61
C ILE A 53 -2.72 7.41 -16.19
N PRO A 54 -2.86 7.50 -17.52
CA PRO A 54 -3.94 8.26 -18.14
C PRO A 54 -5.32 7.70 -17.79
N LYS A 55 -6.31 8.56 -17.57
CA LYS A 55 -7.68 8.19 -17.16
C LYS A 55 -8.42 7.23 -18.11
N GLY A 56 -7.98 7.13 -19.36
CA GLY A 56 -8.58 6.24 -20.37
C GLY A 56 -7.90 4.87 -20.47
N VAL A 57 -6.81 4.64 -19.71
CA VAL A 57 -6.07 3.37 -19.72
C VAL A 57 -6.55 2.50 -18.57
N SER A 58 -6.93 1.27 -18.90
CA SER A 58 -7.29 0.24 -17.92
C SER A 58 -6.17 -0.80 -17.86
N LEU A 59 -5.29 -0.65 -16.86
CA LEU A 59 -4.23 -1.64 -16.61
C LEU A 59 -4.80 -3.04 -16.34
N ALA A 60 -6.00 -3.13 -15.79
CA ALA A 60 -6.66 -4.40 -15.55
C ALA A 60 -7.03 -5.09 -16.87
N ASP A 61 -7.57 -4.36 -17.84
CA ASP A 61 -7.94 -4.92 -19.15
C ASP A 61 -6.70 -5.32 -19.95
N GLU A 62 -5.63 -4.53 -19.88
CA GLU A 62 -4.32 -4.85 -20.46
C GLU A 62 -3.79 -6.17 -19.89
N LEU A 63 -3.69 -6.28 -18.56
CA LEU A 63 -3.24 -7.50 -17.88
C LEU A 63 -4.12 -8.72 -18.23
N ILE A 64 -5.45 -8.54 -18.28
CA ILE A 64 -6.37 -9.64 -18.64
C ILE A 64 -6.14 -10.09 -20.08
N SER A 65 -5.89 -9.16 -21.01
CA SER A 65 -5.59 -9.48 -22.40
C SER A 65 -4.30 -10.29 -22.52
N GLU A 66 -3.22 -9.83 -21.88
CA GLU A 66 -1.92 -10.52 -21.85
C GLU A 66 -2.06 -11.95 -21.33
N ARG A 67 -2.74 -12.14 -20.19
CA ARG A 67 -2.96 -13.48 -19.62
C ARG A 67 -3.75 -14.41 -20.53
N ARG A 68 -4.68 -13.88 -21.34
CA ARG A 68 -5.46 -14.68 -22.29
C ARG A 68 -4.62 -15.08 -23.51
N GLU A 69 -3.72 -14.22 -23.94
CA GLU A 69 -2.78 -14.52 -25.03
C GLU A 69 -1.76 -15.57 -24.60
N GLU A 70 -1.17 -15.42 -23.41
CA GLU A 70 -0.29 -16.42 -22.80
C GLU A 70 -0.96 -17.81 -22.73
N ALA A 71 -2.19 -17.88 -22.22
CA ALA A 71 -2.93 -19.14 -22.12
C ALA A 71 -3.19 -19.80 -23.50
N ARG A 72 -3.44 -19.01 -24.55
CA ARG A 72 -3.60 -19.54 -25.92
C ARG A 72 -2.30 -20.12 -26.47
N HIS A 73 -1.16 -19.53 -26.12
CA HIS A 73 0.14 -20.01 -26.54
C HIS A 73 0.58 -21.29 -25.80
N GLU A 74 0.10 -21.52 -24.57
CA GLU A 74 0.35 -22.76 -23.83
C GLU A 74 -0.50 -23.94 -24.36
N ASP A 75 -1.72 -23.72 -24.84
CA ASP A 75 -2.58 -24.79 -25.40
C ASP A 75 -2.16 -25.25 -26.81
N ASP A 76 -1.34 -24.48 -27.52
CA ASP A 76 -0.85 -24.77 -28.89
C ASP A 76 0.52 -25.50 -28.92
N VAL A 77 1.09 -25.87 -27.76
CA VAL A 77 2.38 -26.60 -27.59
C VAL A 77 2.14 -28.00 -27.04
#